data_AF-A0A5R8LY97-F1
#
_entry.id   AF-A0A5R8LY97-F1
#
_cell.length_a   1.000
_cell.length_b   1.000
_cell.length_c   1.000
_cell.angle_alpha   90.00
_cell.angle_beta   90.00
_cell.angle_gamma   90.00
#
_symmetry.space_group_name_H-M   'P 1'
#
loop_
_entity.id
_entity.type
_entity.pdbx_description
1 polymer ?
#
loop_
_entity_poly.entity_id
_entity_poly.type
_entity_poly.pdbx_seq_one_letter_code
_entity_poly.pdbx_strand_id
1 'polypeptide(L)'
;MNNDDVFQKRYKRGLSFFVYWNTVYLLLGALGFTDKPLILNIIVQVIIPLFIMGYLIYEYFKLKVKRPAKLSLLIFAVLGLLLALLMFLKIVKL
;
A
#
# COMPACT_ATOMS: atom_id res chain seq x y z
N MET A 1 19.63 -18.39 6.92
CA MET A 1 18.52 -17.55 7.43
C MET A 1 17.24 -18.05 6.77
N ASN A 2 16.18 -18.35 7.54
CA ASN A 2 14.95 -18.92 6.99
C ASN A 2 14.25 -17.92 6.05
N ASN A 3 13.76 -18.38 4.88
CA ASN A 3 13.06 -17.54 3.92
C ASN A 3 11.84 -16.83 4.55
N ASP A 4 11.14 -17.51 5.45
CA ASP A 4 10.01 -16.94 6.18
C ASP A 4 10.42 -15.77 7.08
N ASP A 5 11.59 -15.85 7.71
CA ASP A 5 12.13 -14.79 8.58
C ASP A 5 12.58 -13.58 7.76
N VAL A 6 13.22 -13.85 6.62
CA VAL A 6 13.60 -12.80 5.65
C VAL A 6 12.36 -12.06 5.17
N PHE A 7 11.33 -12.81 4.74
CA PHE A 7 10.07 -12.23 4.31
C PHE A 7 9.41 -11.44 5.44
N GLN A 8 9.34 -11.99 6.66
CA GLN A 8 8.71 -11.31 7.79
C GLN A 8 9.39 -9.97 8.11
N LYS A 9 10.72 -9.90 8.02
CA LYS A 9 11.47 -8.66 8.21
C LYS A 9 11.16 -7.62 7.12
N ARG A 10 11.12 -8.03 5.86
CA ARG A 10 10.79 -7.17 4.70
C ARG A 10 9.32 -6.71 4.75
N TYR A 11 8.41 -7.63 5.04
CA TYR A 11 6.98 -7.40 5.21
C TYR A 11 6.71 -6.38 6.31
N LYS A 12 7.29 -6.56 7.51
CA LYS A 12 7.14 -5.60 8.61
C LYS A 12 7.64 -4.21 8.22
N ARG A 13 8.80 -4.12 7.57
CA ARG A 13 9.36 -2.85 7.10
C ARG A 13 8.46 -2.16 6.06
N GLY A 14 7.98 -2.90 5.06
CA GLY A 14 7.11 -2.37 4.02
C GLY A 14 5.79 -1.86 4.60
N LEU A 15 5.18 -2.61 5.51
CA LEU A 15 3.96 -2.19 6.20
C LEU A 15 4.18 -0.97 7.10
N SER A 16 5.25 -0.93 7.89
CA SER A 16 5.58 0.23 8.71
C SER A 16 5.76 1.47 7.85
N PHE A 17 6.44 1.35 6.71
CA PHE A 17 6.59 2.46 5.77
C PHE A 17 5.23 2.88 5.17
N PHE A 18 4.38 1.93 4.77
CA PHE A 18 3.04 2.23 4.27
C PHE A 18 2.18 2.99 5.31
N VAL A 19 2.18 2.55 6.56
CA VAL A 19 1.44 3.21 7.66
C VAL A 19 2.00 4.60 7.91
N TYR A 20 3.32 4.72 8.02
CA TYR A 20 3.98 6.02 8.21
C TYR A 20 3.64 7.00 7.07
N TRP A 21 3.75 6.55 5.82
CA TRP A 21 3.48 7.35 4.64
C TRP A 21 2.05 7.88 4.60
N ASN A 22 1.07 7.01 4.82
CA ASN A 22 -0.34 7.40 4.88
C ASN A 22 -0.62 8.35 6.04
N THR A 23 -0.03 8.10 7.21
CA THR A 23 -0.21 8.95 8.40
C THR A 23 0.35 10.35 8.17
N VAL A 24 1.54 10.47 7.60
CA VAL A 24 2.15 11.76 7.22
C VAL A 24 1.25 12.48 6.23
N TYR A 25 0.74 11.78 5.21
CA TYR A 25 -0.16 12.40 4.24
C TYR A 25 -1.45 12.93 4.88
N LEU A 26 -2.09 12.15 5.76
CA LEU A 26 -3.30 12.56 6.47
C LEU A 26 -3.04 13.77 7.37
N LEU A 27 -1.91 13.79 8.08
CA LEU A 27 -1.51 14.93 8.92
C LEU A 27 -1.28 16.19 8.08
N LEU A 28 -0.61 16.07 6.92
CA LEU A 28 -0.44 17.20 6.01
C LEU A 28 -1.79 17.73 5.52
N GLY A 29 -2.77 16.85 5.28
CA GLY A 29 -4.12 17.27 4.93
C GLY A 29 -4.86 17.97 6.05
N ALA A 30 -4.79 17.45 7.27
CA ALA A 30 -5.38 18.08 8.45
C ALA A 30 -4.80 19.48 8.74
N LEU A 31 -3.52 19.70 8.38
CA LEU A 31 -2.83 20.98 8.53
C LEU A 31 -3.08 21.95 7.36
N GLY A 32 -3.95 21.61 6.41
CA GLY A 32 -4.33 22.49 5.29
C GLY A 32 -3.35 22.48 4.11
N PHE A 33 -2.39 21.55 4.06
CA PHE A 33 -1.42 21.45 2.96
C PHE A 33 -1.93 20.64 1.75
N THR A 34 -3.23 20.36 1.64
CA THR A 34 -3.79 19.43 0.62
C THR A 34 -4.70 20.05 -0.43
N ASP A 35 -4.52 21.32 -0.77
CA ASP A 35 -4.98 21.85 -2.08
C ASP A 35 -4.06 21.39 -3.21
N LYS A 36 -3.76 20.09 -3.23
CA LYS A 36 -2.86 19.49 -4.19
C LYS A 36 -3.66 19.02 -5.42
N PRO A 37 -3.11 19.18 -6.63
CA PRO A 37 -3.67 18.60 -7.84
C PRO A 37 -4.08 17.14 -7.65
N LEU A 38 -5.24 16.75 -8.21
CA LEU A 38 -5.77 15.38 -8.15
C LEU A 38 -4.70 14.31 -8.46
N ILE A 39 -3.85 14.59 -9.46
CA ILE A 39 -2.76 13.71 -9.88
C ILE A 39 -1.76 13.43 -8.74
N LEU A 40 -1.41 14.44 -7.94
CA LEU A 40 -0.53 14.25 -6.79
C LEU A 40 -1.18 13.40 -5.71
N ASN A 41 -2.49 13.56 -5.47
CA ASN A 41 -3.21 12.73 -4.50
C ASN A 41 -3.23 11.26 -4.95
N ILE A 42 -3.48 11.01 -6.24
CA ILE A 42 -3.42 9.66 -6.82
C ILE A 42 -2.02 9.05 -6.68
N ILE A 43 -0.96 9.80 -7.04
CA ILE A 43 0.42 9.29 -6.94
C ILE A 43 0.74 8.91 -5.49
N VAL A 44 0.45 9.81 -4.55
CA VAL A 44 0.88 9.68 -3.17
C VAL A 44 0.05 8.64 -2.40
N GLN A 45 -1.26 8.59 -2.61
CA GLN A 45 -2.15 7.69 -1.89
C GLN A 45 -2.37 6.33 -2.56
N VAL A 46 -2.19 6.24 -3.88
CA VAL A 46 -2.51 5.02 -4.62
C VAL A 46 -1.25 4.41 -5.20
N ILE A 47 -0.52 5.15 -6.05
CA ILE A 47 0.58 4.58 -6.83
C ILE A 47 1.73 4.12 -5.91
N ILE A 48 2.23 5.00 -5.04
CA ILE A 48 3.34 4.65 -4.13
C ILE A 48 2.98 3.46 -3.24
N PRO A 49 1.81 3.44 -2.57
CA PRO A 49 1.32 2.25 -1.87
C PRO A 49 1.21 0.98 -2.71
N LEU A 50 0.69 1.07 -3.94
CA LEU A 50 0.59 -0.07 -4.85
C LEU A 50 1.95 -0.69 -5.13
N PHE A 51 2.98 0.14 -5.36
CA PHE A 51 4.35 -0.35 -5.57
C PHE A 51 4.89 -1.10 -4.34
N ILE A 52 4.63 -0.61 -3.13
CA ILE A 52 5.05 -1.28 -1.89
C ILE A 52 4.36 -2.64 -1.76
N MET A 53 3.04 -2.68 -1.96
CA MET A 53 2.26 -3.92 -1.85
C MET A 53 2.64 -4.91 -2.95
N GLY A 54 2.82 -4.45 -4.19
CA GLY A 54 3.29 -5.25 -5.32
C GLY A 54 4.68 -5.85 -5.07
N TYR A 55 5.61 -5.06 -4.52
CA TYR A 55 6.93 -5.56 -4.11
C TYR A 55 6.83 -6.67 -3.05
N LEU A 56 5.96 -6.51 -2.05
CA LEU A 56 5.76 -7.54 -1.02
C LEU A 56 5.11 -8.81 -1.58
N ILE A 57 4.18 -8.69 -2.54
CA ILE A 57 3.59 -9.84 -3.24
C ILE A 57 4.66 -10.57 -4.06
N TYR A 58 5.48 -9.83 -4.81
CA TYR A 58 6.60 -10.41 -5.56
C TYR A 58 7.57 -11.16 -4.63
N GLU A 59 7.96 -10.56 -3.51
CA GLU A 59 8.82 -11.18 -2.51
C GLU A 59 8.19 -12.44 -1.89
N TYR A 60 6.87 -12.43 -1.65
CA TYR A 60 6.15 -13.59 -1.13
C TYR A 60 6.31 -14.81 -2.04
N PHE A 61 6.09 -14.64 -3.35
CA PHE A 61 6.23 -15.72 -4.33
C PHE A 61 7.68 -16.12 -4.54
N LYS A 62 8.59 -15.14 -4.63
CA LYS A 62 10.04 -15.38 -4.79
C LYS A 62 10.61 -16.22 -3.65
N LEU A 63 10.21 -15.93 -2.41
CA LEU A 63 10.69 -16.62 -1.22
C LEU A 63 9.91 -17.91 -0.90
N LYS A 64 8.88 -18.24 -1.71
CA LYS A 64 8.02 -19.42 -1.55
C LYS A 64 7.42 -19.52 -0.14
N VAL A 65 6.97 -18.39 0.39
CA VAL A 65 6.44 -18.28 1.75
C VAL A 65 5.15 -19.11 1.87
N LYS A 66 5.05 -19.94 2.91
CA LYS A 66 3.89 -20.83 3.12
C LYS A 66 2.85 -20.24 4.08
N ARG A 67 2.61 -18.92 4.00
CA ARG A 67 1.69 -18.19 4.89
C ARG A 67 0.57 -17.52 4.09
N PRO A 68 -0.48 -18.26 3.69
CA PRO A 68 -1.51 -17.76 2.79
C PRO A 68 -2.26 -16.55 3.36
N ALA A 69 -2.40 -16.45 4.69
CA ALA A 69 -3.01 -15.30 5.34
C ALA A 69 -2.28 -13.96 5.07
N LYS A 70 -0.95 -13.98 4.91
CA LYS A 70 -0.20 -12.75 4.57
C LYS A 70 -0.43 -12.33 3.12
N LEU A 71 -0.54 -13.32 2.22
CA LEU A 71 -0.83 -13.06 0.81
C LEU A 71 -2.26 -12.52 0.63
N SER A 72 -3.25 -13.11 1.30
CA SER A 72 -4.62 -12.60 1.24
C SER A 72 -4.71 -11.15 1.71
N LEU A 73 -4.08 -10.80 2.84
CA LEU A 73 -4.01 -9.42 3.32
C LEU A 73 -3.38 -8.46 2.30
N LEU A 74 -2.29 -8.85 1.63
CA LEU A 74 -1.66 -8.03 0.59
C LEU A 74 -2.59 -7.83 -0.61
N ILE A 75 -3.29 -8.89 -1.04
CA ILE A 75 -4.26 -8.81 -2.15
C ILE A 75 -5.42 -7.89 -1.76
N PHE A 76 -5.97 -8.03 -0.55
CA PHE A 76 -7.02 -7.14 -0.05
C PHE A 76 -6.56 -5.67 0.00
N ALA A 77 -5.32 -5.42 0.43
CA ALA A 77 -4.76 -4.07 0.40
C ALA A 77 -4.66 -3.50 -1.02
N VAL A 78 -4.21 -4.31 -1.99
CA VAL A 78 -4.18 -3.91 -3.41
C VAL A 78 -5.59 -3.60 -3.94
N LEU A 79 -6.58 -4.44 -3.63
CA LEU A 79 -7.97 -4.20 -4.02
C LEU A 79 -8.52 -2.90 -3.41
N GLY A 80 -8.22 -2.63 -2.13
CA GLY A 80 -8.59 -1.38 -1.48
C GLY A 80 -7.96 -0.15 -2.14
N LEU A 81 -6.70 -0.24 -2.56
CA LEU A 81 -6.02 0.84 -3.29
C LEU A 81 -6.61 1.07 -4.68
N LEU A 82 -7.00 -0.01 -5.38
CA LEU A 82 -7.69 0.11 -6.67
C LEU A 82 -9.06 0.75 -6.53
N LEU A 83 -9.82 0.41 -5.48
CA LEU A 83 -11.09 1.10 -5.17
C LEU A 83 -10.87 2.59 -4.87
N ALA A 84 -9.83 2.91 -4.10
CA ALA A 84 -9.46 4.31 -3.85
C ALA A 84 -9.14 5.06 -5.15
N LEU A 85 -8.43 4.43 -6.09
CA LEU A 85 -8.17 5.00 -7.41
C LEU A 85 -9.46 5.30 -8.16
N LEU A 86 -10.40 4.35 -8.19
CA LEU A 86 -11.68 4.51 -8.87
C LEU A 86 -12.52 5.66 -8.27
N MET A 87 -12.47 5.83 -6.94
CA MET A 87 -13.10 6.97 -6.26
C MET A 87 -12.46 8.30 -6.66
N PHE A 88 -11.12 8.38 -6.72
CA PHE A 88 -10.43 9.59 -7.19
C PHE A 88 -10.79 9.96 -8.63
N LEU A 89 -10.96 8.95 -9.48
CA LEU A 89 -11.38 9.15 -10.88
C LEU A 89 -12.89 9.42 -11.02
N LYS A 90 -13.65 9.46 -9.92
CA LYS A 90 -15.12 9.60 -9.89
C LYS A 90 -15.87 8.56 -10.73
N ILE A 91 -15.24 7.41 -10.99
CA ILE A 91 -15.81 6.30 -11.78
C ILE A 91 -16.89 5.57 -10.96
N VAL A 92 -16.69 5.51 -9.64
CA VAL A 92 -17.65 4.93 -8.70
C VAL A 92 -18.21 6.06 -7.83
N LYS A 93 -19.53 6.23 -7.85
CA LYS A 93 -20.25 7.02 -6.84
C LYS A 93 -20.77 6.03 -5.80
N LEU A 94 -20.34 6.22 -4.55
CA LEU A 94 -20.85 5.49 -3.38
C LEU A 94 -22.24 6.00 -3.01
#